data_AF-A0A101G6Z8-F1
#
_entry.id   AF-A0A101G6Z8-F1
#
_cell.length_a   1.000
_cell.length_b   1.000
_cell.length_c   1.000
_cell.angle_alpha   90.00
_cell.angle_beta   90.00
_cell.angle_gamma   90.00
#
_symmetry.space_group_name_H-M   'P 1'
#
loop_
_entity.id
_entity.type
_entity.pdbx_description
1 polymer ?
#
loop_
_entity_poly.entity_id
_entity_poly.type
_entity_poly.pdbx_seq_one_letter_code
_entity_poly.pdbx_strand_id
1 'polypeptide(L)'
;MKKFKGVKSHDEIIAAAKQGGWEVDTHDYDTKGSDFIWLSDMDNRMLQIRVSTFNGHFAVWRPASERPIATHLSSQFDDEPWYAEILDLIYESAGGKNND
;
A
#
# COMPACT_ATOMS: atom_id res chain seq x y z
N MET A 1 -9.85 7.72 -13.19
CA MET A 1 -8.54 7.64 -12.50
C MET A 1 -8.50 8.66 -11.39
N LYS A 2 -8.37 8.21 -10.14
CA LYS A 2 -8.07 9.11 -9.01
C LYS A 2 -6.75 9.81 -9.33
N LYS A 3 -6.71 11.13 -9.15
CA LYS A 3 -5.45 11.87 -9.21
C LYS A 3 -4.83 11.82 -7.81
N PHE A 4 -3.57 11.41 -7.73
CA PHE A 4 -2.81 11.44 -6.49
C PHE A 4 -1.78 12.58 -6.57
N LYS A 5 -1.57 13.29 -5.45
CA LYS A 5 -0.63 14.43 -5.40
C LYS A 5 0.78 14.02 -4.99
N GLY A 6 0.93 12.83 -4.38
CA GLY A 6 2.19 12.35 -3.84
C GLY A 6 2.02 10.99 -3.15
N VAL A 7 3.14 10.48 -2.63
CA VAL A 7 3.21 9.30 -1.77
C VAL A 7 3.14 9.78 -0.33
N LYS A 8 2.38 9.08 0.51
CA LYS A 8 2.37 9.35 1.95
C LYS A 8 3.74 9.04 2.57
N SER A 9 4.06 9.69 3.68
CA SER A 9 5.27 9.36 4.42
C SER A 9 5.22 7.93 4.99
N HIS A 10 6.39 7.39 5.34
CA HIS A 10 6.52 6.07 5.98
C HIS A 10 5.57 5.92 7.19
N ASP A 11 5.58 6.90 8.10
CA ASP A 11 4.75 6.88 9.31
C ASP A 11 3.24 6.95 8.99
N GLU A 12 2.84 7.74 8.00
CA GLU A 12 1.45 7.83 7.56
C GLU A 12 0.95 6.53 6.94
N ILE A 13 1.78 5.85 6.14
CA ILE A 13 1.45 4.54 5.56
C ILE A 13 1.27 3.52 6.69
N ILE A 14 2.17 3.48 7.65
CA ILE A 14 2.09 2.55 8.80
C ILE A 14 0.84 2.82 9.63
N ALA A 15 0.57 4.09 9.94
CA ALA A 15 -0.60 4.46 10.73
C ALA A 15 -1.90 4.07 10.02
N ALA A 16 -2.01 4.36 8.73
CA ALA A 16 -3.17 3.99 7.91
C ALA A 16 -3.31 2.46 7.79
N ALA A 17 -2.20 1.73 7.66
CA ALA A 17 -2.20 0.27 7.54
C ALA A 17 -2.74 -0.38 8.81
N LYS A 18 -2.19 0.02 9.97
CA LYS A 18 -2.65 -0.45 11.28
C LYS A 18 -4.13 -0.12 11.52
N GLN A 19 -4.58 1.08 11.14
CA GLN A 19 -5.99 1.46 11.23
C GLN A 19 -6.89 0.63 10.30
N GLY A 20 -6.40 0.23 9.13
CA GLY A 20 -7.08 -0.62 8.16
C GLY A 20 -7.06 -2.12 8.47
N GLY A 21 -6.44 -2.51 9.59
CA GLY A 21 -6.33 -3.91 10.02
C GLY A 21 -5.19 -4.68 9.36
N TRP A 22 -4.23 -3.99 8.75
CA TRP A 22 -3.04 -4.63 8.18
C TRP A 22 -1.98 -4.85 9.27
N GLU A 23 -1.36 -6.02 9.25
CA GLU A 23 -0.09 -6.26 9.92
C GLU A 23 1.02 -5.55 9.16
N VAL A 24 1.99 -4.98 9.88
CA VAL A 24 3.07 -4.18 9.32
C VAL A 24 4.40 -4.74 9.77
N ASP A 25 5.26 -5.08 8.80
CA ASP A 25 6.64 -5.47 9.03
C ASP A 25 7.61 -4.45 8.38
N THR A 26 8.36 -3.77 9.24
CA THR A 26 9.35 -2.74 8.90
C THR A 26 10.79 -3.23 9.03
N HIS A 27 11.04 -4.51 9.28
CA HIS A 27 12.36 -5.02 9.63
C HIS A 27 13.45 -4.66 8.61
N ASP A 28 13.16 -4.81 7.31
CA ASP A 28 14.09 -4.44 6.23
C ASP A 28 14.38 -2.94 6.19
N TYR A 29 13.39 -2.11 6.51
CA TYR A 29 13.55 -0.66 6.60
C TYR A 29 14.46 -0.29 7.76
N ASP A 30 14.17 -0.80 8.95
CA ASP A 30 14.86 -0.43 10.19
C ASP A 30 16.30 -0.97 10.28
N THR A 31 16.56 -2.15 9.72
CA THR A 31 17.83 -2.87 9.96
C THR A 31 18.78 -2.88 8.76
N LYS A 32 18.26 -2.72 7.53
CA LYS A 32 19.06 -2.83 6.30
C LYS A 32 19.15 -1.52 5.51
N GLY A 33 18.51 -0.45 6.01
CA GLY A 33 18.41 0.82 5.28
C GLY A 33 17.64 0.66 3.96
N SER A 34 16.68 -0.26 3.92
CA SER A 34 15.80 -0.46 2.76
C SER A 34 14.68 0.57 2.77
N ASP A 35 14.15 0.91 1.60
CA ASP A 35 12.94 1.75 1.51
C ASP A 35 11.64 0.91 1.55
N PHE A 36 11.74 -0.39 1.80
CA PHE A 36 10.62 -1.31 1.68
C PHE A 36 10.06 -1.74 3.04
N ILE A 37 8.73 -1.78 3.11
CA ILE A 37 7.98 -2.41 4.20
C ILE A 37 7.00 -3.43 3.63
N TRP A 38 6.59 -4.37 4.47
CA TRP A 38 5.57 -5.36 4.15
C TRP A 38 4.28 -5.08 4.91
N LEU A 39 3.17 -5.20 4.21
CA LEU A 39 1.82 -5.09 4.76
C LEU A 39 1.09 -6.39 4.45
N SER A 40 0.51 -7.04 5.46
CA SER A 40 -0.24 -8.28 5.27
C SER A 40 -1.59 -8.25 5.95
N ASP A 41 -2.56 -8.87 5.31
CA ASP A 41 -3.83 -9.22 5.92
C ASP A 41 -4.19 -10.63 5.48
N MET A 42 -3.92 -11.58 6.38
CA MET A 42 -4.09 -13.01 6.16
C MET A 42 -5.44 -13.52 6.68
N ASP A 43 -6.23 -12.68 7.32
CA ASP A 43 -7.50 -13.08 7.94
C ASP A 43 -8.70 -12.70 7.07
N ASN A 44 -8.65 -11.54 6.40
CA ASN A 44 -9.77 -11.03 5.61
C ASN A 44 -9.44 -10.97 4.12
N ARG A 45 -8.39 -10.21 3.74
CA ARG A 45 -8.06 -9.97 2.33
C ARG A 45 -7.26 -11.11 1.69
N MET A 46 -6.52 -11.88 2.50
CA MET A 46 -5.54 -12.87 2.01
C MET A 46 -4.54 -12.23 1.03
N LEU A 47 -4.02 -11.06 1.41
CA LEU A 47 -3.10 -10.27 0.59
C LEU A 47 -1.81 -9.96 1.36
N GLN A 48 -0.71 -9.93 0.62
CA GLN A 48 0.58 -9.43 1.07
C GLN A 48 1.07 -8.36 0.10
N ILE A 49 1.55 -7.24 0.62
CA ILE A 49 1.96 -6.08 -0.15
C ILE A 49 3.37 -5.73 0.26
N ARG A 50 4.25 -5.61 -0.72
CA ARG A 50 5.56 -4.98 -0.52
C ARG A 50 5.48 -3.58 -1.11
N VAL A 51 5.72 -2.57 -0.28
CA VAL A 51 5.64 -1.16 -0.69
C VAL A 51 6.97 -0.47 -0.44
N SER A 52 7.43 0.32 -1.41
CA SER A 52 8.50 1.28 -1.22
C SER A 52 7.93 2.59 -0.69
N THR A 53 8.33 3.00 0.51
CA THR A 53 7.86 4.26 1.12
C THR A 53 8.52 5.49 0.51
N PHE A 54 9.52 5.32 -0.35
CA PHE A 54 10.22 6.42 -1.04
C PHE A 54 9.51 6.87 -2.33
N ASN A 55 9.08 5.93 -3.17
CA ASN A 55 8.45 6.23 -4.47
C ASN A 55 7.02 5.69 -4.59
N GLY A 56 6.50 5.03 -3.55
CA GLY A 56 5.15 4.47 -3.52
C GLY A 56 4.97 3.29 -4.46
N HIS A 57 6.03 2.74 -5.06
CA HIS A 57 5.91 1.54 -5.86
C HIS A 57 5.53 0.38 -4.95
N PHE A 58 4.56 -0.40 -5.39
CA PHE A 58 4.16 -1.61 -4.68
C PHE A 58 3.93 -2.78 -5.62
N ALA A 59 3.95 -3.96 -5.03
CA ALA A 59 3.55 -5.22 -5.61
C ALA A 59 2.70 -5.99 -4.58
N VAL A 60 1.71 -6.72 -5.08
CA VAL A 60 0.69 -7.42 -4.28
C VAL A 60 0.74 -8.91 -4.62
N TRP A 61 0.72 -9.75 -3.60
CA TRP A 61 0.68 -11.21 -3.70
C TRP A 61 -0.53 -11.77 -2.96
N ARG A 62 -0.95 -12.96 -3.40
CA ARG A 62 -1.72 -13.88 -2.56
C ARG A 62 -0.75 -14.85 -1.88
N PRO A 63 -1.08 -15.39 -0.69
CA PRO A 63 -0.19 -16.28 0.08
C PRO A 63 0.40 -17.47 -0.68
N ALA A 64 -0.34 -18.04 -1.64
CA ALA A 64 0.10 -19.18 -2.45
C ALA A 64 0.71 -18.79 -3.80
N SER A 65 0.85 -17.49 -4.10
CA SER A 65 1.31 -17.02 -5.40
C SER A 65 2.81 -16.77 -5.38
N GLU A 66 3.54 -17.43 -6.28
CA GLU A 66 4.98 -17.18 -6.48
C GLU A 66 5.26 -15.84 -7.17
N ARG A 67 4.25 -15.24 -7.81
CA ARG A 67 4.36 -13.99 -8.57
C ARG A 67 3.35 -12.96 -8.07
N PRO A 68 3.66 -11.66 -8.19
CA PRO A 68 2.71 -10.62 -7.83
C PRO A 68 1.49 -10.70 -8.76
N ILE A 69 0.31 -10.58 -8.18
CA ILE A 69 -0.97 -10.53 -8.90
C ILE A 69 -1.28 -9.11 -9.39
N ALA A 70 -0.69 -8.09 -8.74
CA ALA A 70 -0.84 -6.69 -9.11
C ALA A 70 0.40 -5.88 -8.71
N THR A 71 0.57 -4.74 -9.35
CA THR A 71 1.58 -3.72 -9.04
C THR A 71 0.95 -2.34 -9.15
N HIS A 72 1.66 -1.30 -8.73
CA HIS A 72 1.26 0.11 -8.96
C HIS A 72 0.92 0.47 -10.42
N LEU A 73 1.33 -0.33 -11.42
CA LEU A 73 1.02 -0.13 -12.84
C LEU A 73 -0.20 -0.92 -13.33
N SER A 74 -0.85 -1.70 -12.46
CA SER A 74 -1.92 -2.62 -12.85
C SER A 74 -3.28 -1.92 -12.97
N SER A 75 -3.41 -1.01 -13.93
CA SER A 75 -4.64 -0.22 -14.19
C SER A 75 -5.89 -1.07 -14.47
N GLN A 76 -5.71 -2.33 -14.87
CA GLN A 76 -6.79 -3.31 -15.00
C GLN A 76 -7.56 -3.58 -13.69
N PHE A 77 -7.01 -3.19 -12.53
CA PHE A 77 -7.64 -3.32 -11.22
C PHE A 77 -8.15 -1.97 -10.67
N ASP A 78 -8.19 -0.90 -11.47
CA ASP A 78 -8.62 0.43 -10.99
C ASP A 78 -10.05 0.45 -10.42
N ASP A 79 -10.92 -0.46 -10.89
CA ASP A 79 -12.30 -0.61 -10.42
C ASP A 79 -12.46 -1.63 -9.28
N GLU A 80 -11.37 -2.30 -8.88
CA GLU A 80 -11.39 -3.29 -7.80
C GLU A 80 -11.30 -2.61 -6.43
N PRO A 81 -12.25 -2.86 -5.50
CA PRO A 81 -12.26 -2.20 -4.19
C PRO A 81 -10.98 -2.41 -3.38
N TRP A 82 -10.41 -3.62 -3.40
CA TRP A 82 -9.18 -3.94 -2.68
C TRP A 82 -7.97 -3.19 -3.24
N TYR A 83 -7.92 -2.96 -4.55
CA TYR A 83 -6.82 -2.24 -5.19
C TYR A 83 -6.95 -0.73 -4.91
N ALA A 84 -8.17 -0.20 -4.98
CA ALA A 84 -8.46 1.18 -4.60
C ALA A 84 -8.10 1.47 -3.13
N GLU A 85 -8.33 0.52 -2.21
CA GLU A 85 -7.91 0.62 -0.82
C GLU A 85 -6.38 0.73 -0.69
N ILE A 86 -5.63 -0.10 -1.42
CA ILE A 86 -4.16 -0.07 -1.42
C ILE A 86 -3.64 1.26 -1.97
N LEU A 87 -4.25 1.78 -3.04
CA LEU A 87 -3.90 3.09 -3.57
C LEU A 87 -4.15 4.20 -2.54
N ASP A 88 -5.29 4.18 -1.86
CA ASP A 88 -5.62 5.16 -0.81
C ASP A 88 -4.74 4.99 0.43
N LEU A 89 -4.23 3.79 0.68
CA LEU A 89 -3.29 3.50 1.76
C LEU A 89 -1.92 4.16 1.49
N ILE A 90 -1.44 4.10 0.25
CA ILE A 90 -0.07 4.47 -0.12
C ILE A 90 0.02 5.93 -0.60
N TYR A 91 -0.98 6.41 -1.34
CA TYR A 91 -0.92 7.70 -2.00
C TYR A 91 -1.79 8.74 -1.32
N GLU A 92 -1.38 9.99 -1.43
CA GLU A 92 -2.20 11.11 -1.01
C GLU A 92 -3.21 11.46 -2.10
N SER A 93 -4.50 11.44 -1.76
CA SER A 93 -5.55 11.92 -2.66
C SER A 93 -5.31 13.37 -3.09
N ALA A 94 -5.43 13.67 -4.38
CA ALA A 94 -5.41 15.05 -4.87
C ALA A 94 -6.73 15.81 -4.58
N GLY A 95 -7.68 15.20 -3.85
CA GLY A 95 -8.92 15.81 -3.40
C GLY A 95 -9.22 15.54 -1.92
N GLY A 96 -9.14 16.60 -1.10
CA GLY A 96 -9.73 16.72 0.26
C GLY A 96 -8.72 17.22 1.31
N LYS A 97 -8.84 18.38 1.96
CA LYS A 97 -10.04 19.19 2.29
C LYS A 97 -9.83 20.71 2.08
N ASN A 98 -10.80 21.33 1.41
CA ASN A 98 -11.29 22.65 1.80
C ASN A 98 -12.01 22.51 3.14
N ASN A 99 -11.92 23.55 3.96
CA ASN A 99 -12.55 23.71 5.28
C ASN A 99 -13.99 23.18 5.36
N ASP A 100 -14.30 22.52 6.47
CA ASP A 100 -15.41 22.90 7.35
C ASP A 100 -15.00 22.59 8.80
#